data_AF-A0A7R9LRG6-F1
#
_entry.id   AF-A0A7R9LRG6-F1
#
_cell.length_a   1.000
_cell.length_b   1.000
_cell.length_c   1.000
_cell.angle_alpha   90.00
_cell.angle_beta   90.00
_cell.angle_gamma   90.00
#
_symmetry.space_group_name_H-M   'P 1'
#
loop_
_entity.id
_entity.type
_entity.pdbx_description
1 polymer ?
#
loop_
_entity_poly.entity_id
_entity_poly.type
_entity_poly.pdbx_seq_one_letter_code
_entity_poly.pdbx_strand_id
1 'polypeptide(L)'
;PGKKRVFSAIQLRRLEKLRIPTNLAPNELSTEQKSAFARLNINPESITWNRVMDVNDRYLRQITIGEAPTEKGFSRKTQFDISVASELMAILALCDNLGDAKERIGRIVVAYSKDEKPVPITCDDLGVTGAVTVLIKDAVKPTLMQSLEGTPVFVHCGPFANIAHGNSSIIADKIALDLVGEKGYVLTECGFGADIGFEKFVNIKSRTSGIFPDCAVLVATVRALKMHGGGPNVTPGATIP
;
A
#
# COMPACT_ATOMS: atom_id res chain seq x y z
N PRO A 1 13.88 38.17 -6.29
CA PRO A 1 13.80 38.27 -7.77
C PRO A 1 15.06 37.67 -8.42
N GLY A 2 14.93 36.65 -9.28
CA GLY A 2 16.07 36.12 -10.05
C GLY A 2 16.62 34.75 -9.65
N LYS A 3 15.96 33.94 -8.80
CA LYS A 3 16.32 32.51 -8.73
C LYS A 3 15.98 31.85 -10.07
N LYS A 4 16.99 31.24 -10.70
CA LYS A 4 16.82 30.42 -11.91
C LYS A 4 15.71 29.42 -11.62
N ARG A 5 14.61 29.45 -12.39
CA ARG A 5 13.53 28.46 -12.23
C ARG A 5 14.12 27.11 -12.60
N VAL A 6 14.11 26.19 -11.65
CA VAL A 6 14.61 24.83 -11.82
C VAL A 6 13.49 23.86 -11.50
N PHE A 7 13.48 22.74 -12.22
CA PHE A 7 12.57 21.65 -11.92
C PHE A 7 12.99 20.96 -10.62
N SER A 8 12.03 20.60 -9.79
CA SER A 8 12.26 19.72 -8.64
C SER A 8 12.47 18.27 -9.09
N ALA A 9 12.99 17.40 -8.21
CA ALA A 9 13.25 16.00 -8.55
C ALA A 9 12.02 15.24 -9.08
N ILE A 10 10.83 15.51 -8.52
CA ILE A 10 9.56 14.91 -8.97
C ILE A 10 9.15 15.42 -10.36
N GLN A 11 9.43 16.70 -10.65
CA GLN A 11 9.16 17.29 -11.96
C GLN A 11 10.12 16.75 -13.03
N LEU A 12 11.39 16.51 -12.68
CA LEU A 12 12.36 15.89 -13.59
C LEU A 12 11.92 14.47 -13.99
N ARG A 13 11.44 13.65 -13.05
CA ARG A 13 10.90 12.31 -13.35
C ARG A 13 9.70 12.37 -14.28
N ARG A 14 8.84 13.40 -14.13
CA ARG A 14 7.71 13.61 -15.05
C ARG A 14 8.17 13.99 -16.46
N LEU A 15 9.19 14.85 -16.60
CA LEU A 15 9.76 15.17 -17.91
C LEU A 15 10.33 13.91 -18.58
N GLU A 16 11.06 13.09 -17.84
CA GLU A 16 11.59 11.82 -18.31
C GLU A 16 10.48 10.87 -18.78
N LYS A 17 9.40 10.72 -18.00
CA LYS A 17 8.21 9.94 -18.38
C LYS A 17 7.57 10.43 -19.67
N LEU A 18 7.53 11.75 -19.89
CA LEU A 18 7.00 12.37 -21.10
C LEU A 18 8.01 12.41 -22.26
N ARG A 19 9.23 11.89 -22.07
CA ARG A 19 10.34 11.97 -23.04
C ARG A 19 10.69 13.41 -23.43
N ILE A 20 10.56 14.34 -22.49
CA ILE A 20 10.97 15.73 -22.62
C ILE A 20 12.39 15.87 -22.03
N PRO A 21 13.34 16.55 -22.70
CA PRO A 21 14.70 16.71 -22.18
C PRO A 21 14.73 17.37 -20.80
N THR A 22 15.43 16.76 -19.86
CA THR A 22 15.52 17.18 -18.45
C THR A 22 16.52 18.30 -18.19
N ASN A 23 17.37 18.61 -19.17
CA ASN A 23 18.33 19.71 -19.13
C ASN A 23 17.71 21.08 -19.47
N LEU A 24 16.47 21.10 -19.98
CA LEU A 24 15.77 22.34 -20.30
C LEU A 24 15.32 23.06 -19.04
N ALA A 25 15.46 24.38 -19.03
CA ALA A 25 14.82 25.23 -18.04
C ALA A 25 13.30 25.30 -18.29
N PRO A 26 12.46 25.57 -17.28
CA PRO A 26 11.01 25.64 -17.46
C PRO A 26 10.53 26.62 -18.53
N ASN A 27 11.28 27.68 -18.78
CA ASN A 27 10.94 28.68 -19.78
C ASN A 27 11.28 28.23 -21.21
N GLU A 28 12.21 27.29 -21.36
CA GLU A 28 12.70 26.75 -22.64
C GLU A 28 11.79 25.66 -23.21
N LEU A 29 10.85 25.13 -22.41
CA LEU A 29 9.83 24.21 -22.91
C LEU A 29 8.93 24.89 -23.95
N SER A 30 8.62 24.18 -25.04
CA SER A 30 7.60 24.61 -26.01
C SER A 30 6.21 24.71 -25.36
N THR A 31 5.25 25.36 -26.02
CA THR A 31 3.87 25.46 -25.53
C THR A 31 3.24 24.08 -25.34
N GLU A 32 3.51 23.16 -26.27
CA GLU A 32 3.03 21.77 -26.26
C GLU A 32 3.67 21.00 -25.09
N GLN A 33 4.98 21.14 -24.89
CA GLN A 33 5.70 20.52 -23.77
C GLN A 33 5.21 21.05 -22.42
N LYS A 34 4.96 22.36 -22.31
CA LYS A 34 4.37 22.98 -21.11
C LYS A 34 2.98 22.42 -20.83
N SER A 35 2.16 22.28 -21.86
CA SER A 35 0.82 21.72 -21.74
C SER A 35 0.85 20.26 -21.28
N ALA A 36 1.65 19.40 -21.95
CA ALA A 36 1.82 17.99 -21.58
C ALA A 36 2.39 17.81 -20.17
N PHE A 37 3.34 18.66 -19.78
CA PHE A 37 3.90 18.65 -18.44
C PHE A 37 2.86 19.06 -17.37
N ALA A 38 2.08 20.11 -17.59
CA ALA A 38 1.18 20.64 -16.57
C ALA A 38 -0.19 19.96 -16.51
N ARG A 39 -0.70 19.46 -17.64
CA ARG A 39 -2.04 18.86 -17.74
C ARG A 39 -1.95 17.34 -17.71
N LEU A 40 -2.64 16.72 -16.75
CA LEU A 40 -2.71 15.25 -16.64
C LEU A 40 -3.82 14.64 -17.51
N ASN A 41 -4.77 15.46 -17.96
CA ASN A 41 -5.92 15.05 -18.76
C ASN A 41 -6.64 13.80 -18.22
N ILE A 42 -6.80 13.70 -16.88
CA ILE A 42 -7.36 12.51 -16.21
C ILE A 42 -8.76 12.21 -16.73
N ASN A 43 -9.03 10.94 -17.03
CA ASN A 43 -10.38 10.43 -17.26
C ASN A 43 -11.06 10.12 -15.91
N PRO A 44 -12.12 10.86 -15.49
CA PRO A 44 -12.80 10.63 -14.22
C PRO A 44 -13.31 9.21 -14.02
N GLU A 45 -13.76 8.56 -15.10
CA GLU A 45 -14.27 7.18 -15.07
C GLU A 45 -13.16 6.13 -14.89
N SER A 46 -11.90 6.52 -15.08
CA SER A 46 -10.74 5.65 -14.92
C SER A 46 -10.09 5.75 -13.54
N ILE A 47 -10.61 6.59 -12.65
CA ILE A 47 -10.05 6.77 -11.31
C ILE A 47 -10.28 5.49 -10.51
N THR A 48 -9.20 4.73 -10.31
CA THR A 48 -9.18 3.50 -9.51
C THR A 48 -8.98 3.77 -8.03
N TRP A 49 -8.50 4.97 -7.67
CA TRP A 49 -8.18 5.32 -6.30
C TRP A 49 -9.43 5.70 -5.49
N ASN A 50 -9.79 4.81 -4.56
CA ASN A 50 -10.87 5.02 -3.60
C ASN A 50 -10.41 5.82 -2.36
N ARG A 51 -11.37 6.23 -1.55
CA ARG A 51 -11.09 6.78 -0.22
C ARG A 51 -11.01 5.66 0.81
N VAL A 52 -10.49 5.96 1.99
CA VAL A 52 -10.44 5.00 3.08
C VAL A 52 -10.88 5.58 4.42
N MET A 53 -11.42 4.74 5.28
CA MET A 53 -11.73 5.03 6.67
C MET A 53 -11.63 3.74 7.50
N ASP A 54 -11.16 3.83 8.74
CA ASP A 54 -11.03 2.65 9.61
C ASP A 54 -12.27 2.43 10.48
N VAL A 55 -13.41 2.28 9.82
CA VAL A 55 -14.72 2.05 10.46
C VAL A 55 -15.53 1.11 9.57
N ASN A 56 -16.26 0.18 10.19
CA ASN A 56 -17.18 -0.71 9.49
C ASN A 56 -18.47 0.02 9.06
N ASP A 57 -18.38 0.83 8.01
CA ASP A 57 -19.52 1.56 7.46
C ASP A 57 -19.91 1.05 6.05
N ARG A 58 -21.03 0.34 5.98
CA ARG A 58 -21.52 -0.23 4.71
C ARG A 58 -22.10 0.83 3.76
N TYR A 59 -22.55 1.99 4.27
CA TYR A 59 -23.23 3.00 3.47
C TYR A 59 -22.27 3.75 2.54
N LEU A 60 -20.96 3.70 2.84
CA LEU A 60 -19.93 4.34 2.03
C LEU A 60 -19.38 3.46 0.91
N ARG A 61 -19.91 2.24 0.72
CA ARG A 61 -19.52 1.33 -0.38
C ARG A 61 -19.87 1.85 -1.76
N GLN A 62 -20.79 2.80 -1.87
CA GLN A 62 -21.05 3.52 -3.11
C GLN A 62 -21.68 4.87 -2.79
N ILE A 63 -21.01 5.94 -3.18
CA ILE A 63 -21.44 7.32 -2.95
C ILE A 63 -21.22 8.16 -4.20
N THR A 64 -21.93 9.28 -4.30
CA THR A 64 -21.60 10.34 -5.25
C THR A 64 -20.96 11.50 -4.50
N ILE A 65 -19.84 12.00 -5.01
CA ILE A 65 -19.14 13.17 -4.48
C ILE A 65 -19.23 14.31 -5.49
N GLY A 66 -18.90 15.54 -5.07
CA GLY A 66 -18.84 16.68 -5.99
C GLY A 66 -20.18 17.38 -6.22
N GLU A 67 -21.17 17.12 -5.36
CA GLU A 67 -22.53 17.66 -5.49
C GLU A 67 -22.64 19.15 -5.09
N ALA A 68 -21.65 19.69 -4.40
CA ALA A 68 -21.65 21.10 -4.01
C ALA A 68 -21.46 22.01 -5.23
N PRO A 69 -22.14 23.18 -5.31
CA PRO A 69 -21.99 24.11 -6.44
C PRO A 69 -20.55 24.58 -6.68
N THR A 70 -19.71 24.59 -5.65
CA THR A 70 -18.28 24.95 -5.72
C THR A 70 -17.45 23.99 -6.55
N GLU A 71 -17.93 22.77 -6.76
CA GLU A 71 -17.26 21.73 -7.54
C GLU A 71 -17.53 21.86 -9.05
N LYS A 72 -18.19 22.94 -9.48
CA LYS A 72 -18.33 23.36 -10.89
C LYS A 72 -18.88 22.27 -11.81
N GLY A 73 -19.82 21.47 -11.32
CA GLY A 73 -20.46 20.39 -12.07
C GLY A 73 -19.62 19.13 -12.21
N PHE A 74 -18.48 19.02 -11.51
CA PHE A 74 -17.67 17.81 -11.47
C PHE A 74 -18.12 16.89 -10.33
N SER A 75 -19.13 16.05 -10.60
CA SER A 75 -19.50 14.94 -9.71
C SER A 75 -18.92 13.61 -10.21
N ARG A 76 -18.74 12.65 -9.29
CA ARG A 76 -18.37 11.27 -9.64
C ARG A 76 -18.88 10.26 -8.62
N LYS A 77 -19.13 9.04 -9.08
CA LYS A 77 -19.33 7.90 -8.19
C LYS A 77 -17.98 7.39 -7.66
N THR A 78 -17.95 6.98 -6.39
CA THR A 78 -16.77 6.43 -5.71
C THR A 78 -17.20 5.63 -4.49
N GLN A 79 -16.24 5.11 -3.74
CA GLN A 79 -16.47 4.35 -2.51
C GLN A 79 -15.39 4.64 -1.47
N PHE A 80 -15.66 4.24 -0.23
CA PHE A 80 -14.67 4.07 0.81
C PHE A 80 -14.36 2.59 1.02
N ASP A 81 -13.08 2.27 1.10
CA ASP A 81 -12.60 0.98 1.57
C ASP A 81 -12.14 1.10 3.05
N ILE A 82 -12.08 -0.01 3.77
CA ILE A 82 -11.48 0.01 5.12
C ILE A 82 -9.97 0.29 5.01
N SER A 83 -9.39 1.05 5.93
CA SER A 83 -7.99 1.54 5.81
C SER A 83 -6.94 0.45 5.50
N VAL A 84 -7.10 -0.75 6.07
CA VAL A 84 -6.22 -1.91 5.84
C VAL A 84 -6.27 -2.47 4.41
N ALA A 85 -7.28 -2.10 3.63
CA ALA A 85 -7.40 -2.43 2.21
C ALA A 85 -6.61 -1.48 1.29
N SER A 86 -6.09 -0.37 1.81
CA SER A 86 -5.33 0.61 1.03
C SER A 86 -4.04 0.00 0.46
N GLU A 87 -3.70 0.34 -0.77
CA GLU A 87 -2.38 0.03 -1.34
C GLU A 87 -1.25 0.65 -0.50
N LEU A 88 -1.49 1.78 0.19
CA LEU A 88 -0.52 2.35 1.12
C LEU A 88 -0.19 1.40 2.29
N MET A 89 -1.15 0.61 2.77
CA MET A 89 -0.91 -0.40 3.81
C MET A 89 -0.04 -1.54 3.26
N ALA A 90 -0.30 -1.97 2.02
CA ALA A 90 0.52 -3.00 1.37
C ALA A 90 1.96 -2.51 1.12
N ILE A 91 2.13 -1.24 0.71
CA ILE A 91 3.44 -0.61 0.54
C ILE A 91 4.17 -0.51 1.88
N LEU A 92 3.48 -0.08 2.94
CA LEU A 92 4.08 0.05 4.27
C LEU A 92 4.58 -1.30 4.79
N ALA A 93 3.82 -2.38 4.54
CA ALA A 93 4.21 -3.72 4.92
C ALA A 93 5.35 -4.31 4.05
N LEU A 94 5.47 -3.93 2.77
CA LEU A 94 6.50 -4.47 1.86
C LEU A 94 7.73 -3.57 1.67
N CYS A 95 7.74 -2.35 2.23
CA CYS A 95 8.88 -1.47 2.09
C CYS A 95 10.04 -1.92 2.98
N ASP A 96 11.27 -1.67 2.52
CA ASP A 96 12.47 -1.98 3.29
C ASP A 96 12.94 -0.82 4.18
N ASN A 97 12.60 0.39 3.78
CA ASN A 97 12.90 1.64 4.49
C ASN A 97 12.04 2.77 3.91
N LEU A 98 12.13 3.96 4.50
CA LEU A 98 11.36 5.13 4.06
C LEU A 98 11.67 5.55 2.61
N GLY A 99 12.90 5.32 2.13
CA GLY A 99 13.29 5.58 0.74
C GLY A 99 12.56 4.66 -0.23
N ASP A 100 12.58 3.35 0.03
CA ASP A 100 11.83 2.36 -0.75
C ASP A 100 10.31 2.64 -0.69
N ALA A 101 9.77 2.97 0.50
CA ALA A 101 8.36 3.36 0.64
C ALA A 101 8.00 4.54 -0.27
N LYS A 102 8.84 5.58 -0.31
CA LYS A 102 8.66 6.76 -1.17
C LYS A 102 8.65 6.40 -2.64
N GLU A 103 9.56 5.54 -3.08
CA GLU A 103 9.63 5.09 -4.47
C GLU A 103 8.39 4.28 -4.87
N ARG A 104 7.94 3.36 -3.99
CA ARG A 104 6.71 2.60 -4.19
C ARG A 104 5.48 3.50 -4.26
N ILE A 105 5.37 4.49 -3.35
CA ILE A 105 4.30 5.49 -3.38
C ILE A 105 4.29 6.23 -4.71
N GLY A 106 5.45 6.66 -5.22
CA GLY A 106 5.55 7.34 -6.52
C GLY A 106 5.01 6.53 -7.70
N ARG A 107 5.07 5.20 -7.61
CA ARG A 107 4.61 4.26 -8.66
C ARG A 107 3.11 3.93 -8.60
N ILE A 108 2.41 4.27 -7.51
CA ILE A 108 0.96 4.03 -7.37
C ILE A 108 0.24 4.66 -8.56
N VAL A 109 -0.55 3.86 -9.28
CA VAL A 109 -1.43 4.33 -10.37
C VAL A 109 -2.78 4.71 -9.80
N VAL A 110 -3.21 5.94 -10.01
CA VAL A 110 -4.47 6.47 -9.44
C VAL A 110 -5.59 6.64 -10.46
N ALA A 111 -5.22 6.80 -11.74
CA ALA A 111 -6.13 7.00 -12.86
C ALA A 111 -5.41 6.80 -14.19
N TYR A 112 -6.14 6.94 -15.30
CA TYR A 112 -5.62 7.00 -16.66
C TYR A 112 -5.99 8.32 -17.33
N SER A 113 -5.24 8.74 -18.35
CA SER A 113 -5.57 9.91 -19.16
C SER A 113 -6.74 9.64 -20.14
N LYS A 114 -7.34 10.73 -20.65
CA LYS A 114 -8.39 10.73 -21.69
C LYS A 114 -7.84 10.66 -23.12
N ASP A 115 -6.53 10.54 -23.28
CA ASP A 115 -5.91 10.57 -24.61
C ASP A 115 -6.28 9.31 -25.42
N GLU A 116 -6.16 9.36 -26.74
CA GLU A 116 -6.45 8.21 -27.62
C GLU A 116 -5.71 6.92 -27.21
N LYS A 117 -4.51 7.10 -26.64
CA LYS A 117 -3.74 6.05 -25.98
C LYS A 117 -3.62 6.40 -24.49
N PRO A 118 -4.49 5.86 -23.63
CA PRO A 118 -4.49 6.20 -22.21
C PRO A 118 -3.14 5.88 -21.55
N VAL A 119 -2.57 6.88 -20.87
CA VAL A 119 -1.36 6.69 -20.06
C VAL A 119 -1.72 6.61 -18.57
N PRO A 120 -1.03 5.76 -17.78
CA PRO A 120 -1.26 5.70 -16.35
C PRO A 120 -0.79 7.00 -15.69
N ILE A 121 -1.63 7.56 -14.82
CA ILE A 121 -1.32 8.72 -13.99
C ILE A 121 -0.96 8.21 -12.61
N THR A 122 0.25 8.52 -12.14
CA THR A 122 0.76 8.05 -10.85
C THR A 122 0.68 9.10 -9.74
N CYS A 123 0.94 8.68 -8.50
CA CYS A 123 1.11 9.60 -7.37
C CYS A 123 2.21 10.64 -7.62
N ASP A 124 3.29 10.25 -8.30
CA ASP A 124 4.38 11.16 -8.67
C ASP A 124 3.92 12.21 -9.69
N ASP A 125 3.06 11.83 -10.66
CA ASP A 125 2.49 12.78 -11.63
C ASP A 125 1.61 13.85 -10.97
N LEU A 126 0.93 13.48 -9.88
CA LEU A 126 0.16 14.42 -9.06
C LEU A 126 1.05 15.34 -8.22
N GLY A 127 2.34 15.06 -8.09
CA GLY A 127 3.27 15.85 -7.29
C GLY A 127 3.16 15.63 -5.78
N VAL A 128 2.43 14.60 -5.32
CA VAL A 128 2.08 14.42 -3.90
C VAL A 128 2.89 13.34 -3.16
N THR A 129 3.75 12.59 -3.85
CA THR A 129 4.55 11.50 -3.26
C THR A 129 5.34 11.92 -2.02
N GLY A 130 5.97 13.10 -2.06
CA GLY A 130 6.70 13.63 -0.90
C GLY A 130 5.80 13.90 0.30
N ALA A 131 4.61 14.47 0.07
CA ALA A 131 3.66 14.76 1.14
C ALA A 131 3.10 13.47 1.77
N VAL A 132 2.74 12.48 0.95
CA VAL A 132 2.30 11.16 1.44
C VAL A 132 3.41 10.47 2.24
N THR A 133 4.66 10.53 1.75
CA THR A 133 5.82 9.96 2.45
C THR A 133 6.02 10.61 3.83
N VAL A 134 5.83 11.93 3.94
CA VAL A 134 5.93 12.62 5.23
C VAL A 134 4.86 12.15 6.21
N LEU A 135 3.62 11.93 5.75
CA LEU A 135 2.53 11.45 6.60
C LEU A 135 2.78 10.05 7.16
N ILE A 136 3.49 9.19 6.42
CA ILE A 136 3.83 7.84 6.87
C ILE A 136 5.21 7.73 7.53
N LYS A 137 5.96 8.85 7.66
CA LYS A 137 7.36 8.85 8.11
C LYS A 137 7.57 8.12 9.44
N ASP A 138 6.67 8.30 10.40
CA ASP A 138 6.75 7.62 11.68
C ASP A 138 6.03 6.27 11.66
N ALA A 139 5.01 6.13 10.79
CA ALA A 139 4.28 4.89 10.61
C ALA A 139 5.13 3.77 10.00
N VAL A 140 6.32 4.03 9.44
CA VAL A 140 7.24 2.97 8.99
C VAL A 140 7.95 2.26 10.14
N LYS A 141 7.89 2.82 11.37
CA LYS A 141 8.60 2.29 12.54
C LYS A 141 7.73 1.26 13.26
N PRO A 142 8.20 0.01 13.43
CA PRO A 142 7.46 -1.00 14.17
C PRO A 142 7.18 -0.61 15.63
N THR A 143 6.01 -0.99 16.14
CA THR A 143 5.67 -0.81 17.55
C THR A 143 6.20 -1.99 18.35
N LEU A 144 7.09 -1.74 19.32
CA LEU A 144 7.56 -2.75 20.27
C LEU A 144 6.57 -2.89 21.44
N MET A 145 6.14 -4.11 21.70
CA MET A 145 5.32 -4.53 22.82
C MET A 145 5.95 -5.76 23.49
N GLN A 146 5.24 -6.36 24.44
CA GLN A 146 5.64 -7.62 25.08
C GLN A 146 4.45 -8.56 25.26
N SER A 147 4.74 -9.88 25.32
CA SER A 147 3.79 -10.90 25.76
C SER A 147 3.54 -10.84 27.27
N LEU A 148 2.61 -11.66 27.78
CA LEU A 148 2.37 -11.79 29.22
C LEU A 148 3.59 -12.28 30.01
N GLU A 149 4.51 -12.99 29.34
CA GLU A 149 5.75 -13.53 29.93
C GLU A 149 6.97 -12.64 29.65
N GLY A 150 6.76 -11.44 29.10
CA GLY A 150 7.84 -10.49 28.82
C GLY A 150 8.62 -10.77 27.53
N THR A 151 8.16 -11.68 26.66
CA THR A 151 8.75 -11.88 25.33
C THR A 151 8.53 -10.63 24.48
N PRO A 152 9.57 -10.05 23.85
CA PRO A 152 9.41 -8.91 22.94
C PRO A 152 8.53 -9.26 21.74
N VAL A 153 7.61 -8.35 21.36
CA VAL A 153 6.71 -8.53 20.20
C VAL A 153 6.69 -7.26 19.36
N PHE A 154 6.93 -7.37 18.05
CA PHE A 154 6.63 -6.28 17.13
C PHE A 154 5.21 -6.41 16.58
N VAL A 155 4.44 -5.32 16.66
CA VAL A 155 3.14 -5.20 15.99
C VAL A 155 3.23 -4.08 14.97
N HIS A 156 3.17 -4.43 13.69
CA HIS A 156 3.37 -3.47 12.62
C HIS A 156 2.74 -3.88 11.29
N CYS A 157 1.91 -2.98 10.75
CA CYS A 157 1.09 -3.16 9.56
C CYS A 157 0.04 -4.29 9.69
N GLY A 158 -0.91 -4.30 8.76
CA GLY A 158 -1.95 -5.33 8.69
C GLY A 158 -2.71 -5.27 7.38
N PRO A 159 -2.06 -5.47 6.22
CA PRO A 159 -2.75 -5.51 4.94
C PRO A 159 -3.67 -6.72 4.86
N PHE A 160 -4.76 -6.61 4.10
CA PHE A 160 -5.60 -7.76 3.83
C PHE A 160 -4.86 -8.91 3.13
N ALA A 161 -5.25 -10.14 3.45
CA ALA A 161 -4.67 -11.34 2.87
C ALA A 161 -5.35 -11.77 1.55
N ASN A 162 -6.48 -11.18 1.16
CA ASN A 162 -7.16 -11.46 -0.11
C ASN A 162 -6.66 -10.56 -1.25
N ILE A 163 -6.78 -9.24 -1.11
CA ILE A 163 -6.37 -8.24 -2.11
C ILE A 163 -4.91 -7.81 -1.99
N ALA A 164 -4.24 -8.17 -0.88
CA ALA A 164 -2.82 -7.97 -0.66
C ALA A 164 -2.19 -9.26 -0.09
N HIS A 165 -1.05 -9.16 0.60
CA HIS A 165 -0.24 -10.31 1.00
C HIS A 165 -0.48 -10.81 2.43
N GLY A 166 -1.18 -10.06 3.29
CA GLY A 166 -1.64 -10.60 4.57
C GLY A 166 -0.57 -10.86 5.63
N ASN A 167 0.52 -10.09 5.65
CA ASN A 167 1.60 -10.25 6.63
C ASN A 167 1.94 -8.92 7.31
N SER A 168 2.57 -9.02 8.48
CA SER A 168 3.29 -7.92 9.12
C SER A 168 4.41 -7.37 8.23
N SER A 169 4.95 -6.21 8.57
CA SER A 169 5.95 -5.54 7.74
C SER A 169 7.30 -6.27 7.63
N ILE A 170 7.98 -6.12 6.49
CA ILE A 170 9.38 -6.54 6.29
C ILE A 170 10.33 -5.85 7.28
N ILE A 171 10.12 -4.56 7.57
CA ILE A 171 10.97 -3.81 8.51
C ILE A 171 10.96 -4.45 9.91
N ALA A 172 9.78 -4.86 10.40
CA ALA A 172 9.66 -5.54 11.70
C ALA A 172 10.43 -6.87 11.72
N ASP A 173 10.30 -7.69 10.68
CA ASP A 173 11.03 -8.96 10.58
C ASP A 173 12.55 -8.75 10.55
N LYS A 174 13.03 -7.77 9.78
CA LYS A 174 14.47 -7.44 9.69
C LYS A 174 15.02 -7.02 11.05
N ILE A 175 14.36 -6.07 11.71
CA ILE A 175 14.77 -5.61 13.04
C ILE A 175 14.73 -6.78 14.03
N ALA A 176 13.70 -7.63 13.99
CA ALA A 176 13.62 -8.79 14.87
C ALA A 176 14.79 -9.76 14.65
N LEU A 177 15.11 -10.09 13.39
CA LEU A 177 16.21 -10.99 13.04
C LEU A 177 17.57 -10.45 13.46
N ASP A 178 17.79 -9.14 13.31
CA ASP A 178 19.03 -8.48 13.75
C ASP A 178 19.17 -8.46 15.28
N LEU A 179 18.05 -8.42 16.03
CA LEU A 179 18.06 -8.30 17.49
C LEU A 179 18.03 -9.64 18.24
N VAL A 180 17.50 -10.70 17.63
CA VAL A 180 17.22 -11.96 18.36
C VAL A 180 18.48 -12.73 18.79
N GLY A 181 19.61 -12.46 18.13
CA GLY A 181 20.91 -13.09 18.40
C GLY A 181 21.04 -14.52 17.87
N GLU A 182 22.23 -15.11 17.97
CA GLU A 182 22.58 -16.39 17.32
C GLU A 182 21.74 -17.59 17.75
N LYS A 183 21.21 -17.56 18.99
CA LYS A 183 20.38 -18.64 19.57
C LYS A 183 18.90 -18.30 19.59
N GLY A 184 18.54 -17.14 19.05
CA GLY A 184 17.17 -16.66 19.00
C GLY A 184 16.45 -17.14 17.74
N TYR A 185 15.13 -16.98 17.73
CA TYR A 185 14.29 -17.19 16.55
C TYR A 185 13.22 -16.11 16.48
N VAL A 186 12.82 -15.76 15.26
CA VAL A 186 11.70 -14.85 15.01
C VAL A 186 10.50 -15.67 14.59
N LEU A 187 9.40 -15.55 15.34
CA LEU A 187 8.12 -16.14 14.97
C LEU A 187 7.25 -15.05 14.32
N THR A 188 6.77 -15.31 13.10
CA THR A 188 5.80 -14.46 12.39
C THR A 188 4.65 -15.31 11.86
N GLU A 189 3.56 -14.66 11.47
CA GLU A 189 2.36 -15.31 10.93
C GLU A 189 1.93 -14.75 9.57
N CYS A 190 0.95 -15.41 8.98
CA CYS A 190 0.27 -15.00 7.74
C CYS A 190 -1.24 -15.14 7.90
N GLY A 191 -2.00 -14.21 7.33
CA GLY A 191 -3.46 -14.24 7.39
C GLY A 191 -4.08 -15.34 6.51
N PHE A 192 -5.24 -15.85 6.91
CA PHE A 192 -5.92 -17.01 6.31
C PHE A 192 -5.13 -18.33 6.40
N GLY A 193 -5.49 -19.33 5.59
CA GLY A 193 -4.80 -20.62 5.51
C GLY A 193 -3.51 -20.56 4.70
N ALA A 194 -2.80 -21.68 4.65
CA ALA A 194 -1.53 -21.79 3.93
C ALA A 194 -1.65 -21.59 2.41
N ASP A 195 -2.85 -21.85 1.86
CA ASP A 195 -3.24 -21.67 0.47
C ASP A 195 -3.27 -20.20 0.02
N ILE A 196 -3.44 -19.25 0.96
CA ILE A 196 -3.46 -17.82 0.68
C ILE A 196 -2.32 -17.12 1.41
N GLY A 197 -2.28 -17.21 2.74
CA GLY A 197 -1.33 -16.46 3.56
C GLY A 197 0.11 -16.90 3.36
N PHE A 198 0.35 -18.21 3.48
CA PHE A 198 1.70 -18.77 3.39
C PHE A 198 2.22 -18.72 1.94
N GLU A 199 1.37 -19.00 0.96
CA GLU A 199 1.68 -18.80 -0.46
C GLU A 199 2.20 -17.38 -0.73
N LYS A 200 1.47 -16.36 -0.29
CA LYS A 200 1.87 -14.96 -0.48
C LYS A 200 3.06 -14.55 0.40
N PHE A 201 3.20 -15.13 1.59
CA PHE A 201 4.38 -14.94 2.42
C PHE A 201 5.65 -15.38 1.67
N VAL A 202 5.64 -16.55 1.04
CA VAL A 202 6.81 -17.07 0.30
C VAL A 202 7.00 -16.36 -1.04
N ASN A 203 5.94 -16.23 -1.84
CA ASN A 203 6.05 -15.75 -3.21
C ASN A 203 6.08 -14.22 -3.36
N ILE A 204 5.60 -13.48 -2.35
CA ILE A 204 5.60 -12.01 -2.35
C ILE A 204 6.55 -11.49 -1.27
N LYS A 205 6.26 -11.71 0.03
CA LYS A 205 7.03 -11.09 1.13
C LYS A 205 8.48 -11.57 1.15
N SER A 206 8.72 -12.88 1.14
CA SER A 206 10.06 -13.48 1.18
C SER A 206 10.88 -13.15 -0.06
N ARG A 207 10.26 -13.22 -1.24
CA ARG A 207 10.90 -12.80 -2.50
C ARG A 207 11.27 -11.32 -2.50
N THR A 208 10.44 -10.47 -1.91
CA THR A 208 10.68 -9.02 -1.83
C THR A 208 11.76 -8.68 -0.79
N SER A 209 11.75 -9.33 0.37
CA SER A 209 12.68 -9.05 1.47
C SER A 209 14.03 -9.75 1.34
N GLY A 210 14.08 -10.87 0.61
CA GLY A 210 15.21 -11.82 0.61
C GLY A 210 15.25 -12.72 1.84
N ILE A 211 14.25 -12.64 2.74
CA ILE A 211 14.17 -13.45 3.97
C ILE A 211 13.22 -14.60 3.73
N PHE A 212 13.69 -15.84 3.86
CA PHE A 212 12.89 -17.05 3.71
C PHE A 212 12.73 -17.76 5.06
N PRO A 213 11.61 -18.47 5.28
CA PRO A 213 11.38 -19.19 6.52
C PRO A 213 12.24 -20.47 6.58
N ASP A 214 12.91 -20.71 7.70
CA ASP A 214 13.63 -21.96 7.95
C ASP A 214 12.68 -23.15 8.26
N CYS A 215 11.50 -22.85 8.82
CA CYS A 215 10.46 -23.82 9.09
C CYS A 215 9.07 -23.19 9.02
N ALA A 216 8.04 -24.03 8.94
CA ALA A 216 6.65 -23.62 8.96
C ALA A 216 5.88 -24.43 10.00
N VAL A 217 5.01 -23.76 10.76
CA VAL A 217 4.10 -24.38 11.74
C VAL A 217 2.68 -24.25 11.22
N LEU A 218 2.03 -25.39 10.91
CA LEU A 218 0.64 -25.41 10.48
C LEU A 218 -0.30 -25.64 11.67
N VAL A 219 -1.04 -24.61 12.04
CA VAL A 219 -2.03 -24.69 13.11
C VAL A 219 -3.27 -25.43 12.61
N ALA A 220 -3.69 -26.47 13.32
CA ALA A 220 -4.92 -27.22 13.04
C ALA A 220 -5.66 -27.52 14.35
N THR A 221 -6.99 -27.67 14.26
CA THR A 221 -7.81 -28.08 15.40
C THR A 221 -8.71 -29.25 15.01
N VAL A 222 -9.00 -30.14 15.97
CA VAL A 222 -9.89 -31.31 15.75
C VAL A 222 -11.27 -30.87 15.25
N ARG A 223 -11.80 -29.74 15.75
CA ARG A 223 -13.10 -29.20 15.32
C ARG A 223 -13.07 -28.73 13.85
N ALA A 224 -12.03 -28.01 13.46
CA ALA A 224 -11.86 -27.56 12.08
C ALA A 224 -11.76 -28.76 11.12
N LEU A 225 -10.97 -29.78 11.48
CA LEU A 225 -10.83 -31.00 10.66
C LEU A 225 -12.16 -31.76 10.53
N LYS A 226 -12.92 -31.91 11.63
CA LYS A 226 -14.26 -32.53 11.57
C LYS A 226 -15.21 -31.73 10.68
N MET A 227 -15.24 -30.40 10.79
CA MET A 227 -16.08 -29.55 9.94
C MET A 227 -15.73 -29.71 8.47
N HIS A 228 -14.45 -29.69 8.10
CA HIS A 228 -14.00 -29.95 6.73
C HIS A 228 -14.29 -31.38 6.26
N GLY A 229 -14.40 -32.33 7.18
CA GLY A 229 -14.82 -33.72 6.92
C GLY A 229 -16.34 -33.95 6.86
N GLY A 230 -17.17 -32.90 6.85
CA GLY A 230 -18.64 -33.00 6.81
C GLY A 230 -19.32 -33.04 8.18
N GLY A 231 -18.58 -32.81 9.26
CA GLY A 231 -19.13 -32.62 10.59
C GLY A 231 -19.83 -31.27 10.79
N PRO A 232 -20.35 -31.00 12.00
CA PRO A 232 -21.08 -29.77 12.29
C PRO A 232 -20.25 -28.49 12.08
N ASN A 233 -20.92 -27.41 11.71
CA ASN A 233 -20.30 -26.10 11.55
C ASN A 233 -19.72 -25.57 12.87
N VAL A 234 -18.53 -24.99 12.80
CA VAL A 234 -17.90 -24.30 13.94
C VAL A 234 -18.35 -22.85 13.95
N THR A 235 -19.04 -22.44 15.02
CA THR A 235 -19.47 -21.05 15.21
C THR A 235 -18.47 -20.31 16.11
N PRO A 236 -17.86 -19.20 15.67
CA PRO A 236 -16.98 -18.38 16.50
C PRO A 236 -17.70 -17.91 17.78
N GLY A 237 -17.02 -17.96 18.92
CA GLY A 237 -17.57 -17.53 20.21
C GLY A 237 -18.51 -18.51 20.91
N ALA A 238 -18.88 -19.63 20.27
CA ALA A 238 -19.65 -20.69 20.93
C ALA A 238 -18.77 -21.43 21.95
N THR A 239 -19.34 -21.70 23.13
CA THR A 239 -18.69 -22.49 24.19
C THR A 239 -18.35 -23.89 23.68
N ILE A 240 -17.21 -24.41 24.13
CA ILE A 240 -16.82 -25.79 23.85
C ILE A 240 -17.71 -26.69 24.72
N PRO A 241 -18.46 -27.65 24.14
CA PRO A 241 -19.20 -28.63 24.92
C PRO A 241 -18.27 -29.55 25.72
#